data_AF-A0A8C2CIU6-F1
#
_entry.id   AF-A0A8C2CIU6-F1
#
_cell.length_a   1.000
_cell.length_b   1.000
_cell.length_c   1.000
_cell.angle_alpha   90.00
_cell.angle_beta   90.00
_cell.angle_gamma   90.00
#
_symmetry.space_group_name_H-M   'P 1'
#
loop_
_entity.id
_entity.type
_entity.pdbx_description
1 polymer ?
#
loop_
_entity_poly.entity_id
_entity_poly.type
_entity_poly.pdbx_seq_one_letter_code
_entity_poly.pdbx_strand_id
1 'polypeptide(L)'
;MMDDDLILWRSGYNNTLIANINVMAGSMTVYDDVLDERFRDRLKVDHQTGSLIITNTTTEHTGLYQLQTNSVSKSFSLTVYARLPVPVISNFSNCSSSSSSSSSSSSQQNCSLLCSVVNVGHVTLSWYKGNSLLSSISVSGLSISLSLPLEVENQDKNSYSCVIDNPISNQTTHLNITQLCNTCSAVTEQSPSHPPDSVSPILLVSAVAGSLLIVAAVGIFCICRKHK
;
A
#
# COMPACT_ATOMS: atom_id res chain seq x y z
N MET A 1 -11.76 7.47 45.11
CA MET A 1 -11.07 8.70 45.54
C MET A 1 -11.37 8.92 47.00
N MET A 2 -10.36 9.21 47.79
CA MET A 2 -10.49 9.77 49.14
C MET A 2 -10.67 11.29 49.02
N ASP A 3 -11.27 11.91 50.05
CA ASP A 3 -11.64 13.34 50.03
C ASP A 3 -10.42 14.28 49.96
N ASP A 4 -9.22 13.78 50.26
CA ASP A 4 -7.95 14.52 50.24
C ASP A 4 -6.99 14.06 49.12
N ASP A 5 -7.45 13.22 48.19
CA ASP A 5 -6.61 12.70 47.10
C ASP A 5 -6.10 13.83 46.18
N LEU A 6 -4.78 13.82 45.95
CA LEU A 6 -4.14 14.50 44.82
C LEU A 6 -3.78 13.45 43.78
N ILE A 7 -4.32 13.54 42.57
CA ILE A 7 -4.07 12.60 41.48
C ILE A 7 -3.33 13.32 40.35
N LEU A 8 -2.15 12.84 40.01
CA LEU A 8 -1.31 13.36 38.96
C LEU A 8 -1.12 12.29 37.89
N TRP A 9 -1.39 12.67 36.64
CA TRP A 9 -1.06 11.87 35.46
C TRP A 9 0.11 12.49 34.72
N ARG A 10 1.11 11.68 34.42
CA ARG A 10 2.33 12.08 33.74
C ARG A 10 2.60 11.22 32.52
N SER A 11 3.18 11.79 31.48
CA SER A 11 3.48 11.10 30.22
C SER A 11 4.95 11.25 29.83
N GLY A 12 5.48 10.17 29.26
CA GLY A 12 6.80 10.13 28.65
C GLY A 12 7.96 10.07 29.65
N TYR A 13 9.17 10.01 29.12
CA TYR A 13 10.40 9.92 29.91
C TYR A 13 10.71 11.19 30.72
N ASN A 14 10.27 12.34 30.22
CA ASN A 14 10.43 13.63 30.91
C ASN A 14 9.42 13.81 32.06
N ASN A 15 8.57 12.82 32.30
CA ASN A 15 7.58 12.81 33.38
C ASN A 15 6.67 14.05 33.36
N THR A 16 6.32 14.50 32.17
CA THR A 16 5.55 15.72 31.92
C THR A 16 4.13 15.55 32.47
N LEU A 17 3.69 16.49 33.29
CA LEU A 17 2.34 16.49 33.85
C LEU A 17 1.32 16.77 32.74
N ILE A 18 0.34 15.88 32.59
CA ILE A 18 -0.71 15.98 31.57
C ILE A 18 -2.11 16.11 32.17
N ALA A 19 -2.29 15.71 33.43
CA ALA A 19 -3.49 16.04 34.19
C ALA A 19 -3.23 16.07 35.70
N ASN A 20 -4.01 16.90 36.39
CA ASN A 20 -3.99 17.09 37.83
C ASN A 20 -5.42 17.15 38.36
N ILE A 21 -5.71 16.37 39.40
CA ILE A 21 -6.99 16.35 40.10
C ILE A 21 -6.69 16.57 41.58
N ASN A 22 -7.24 17.64 42.15
CA ASN A 22 -7.18 17.90 43.58
C ASN A 22 -8.60 17.81 44.13
N VAL A 23 -8.90 16.70 44.80
CA VAL A 23 -10.24 16.43 45.33
C VAL A 23 -10.63 17.43 46.41
N MET A 24 -9.69 17.75 47.31
CA MET A 24 -9.90 18.71 48.39
C MET A 24 -10.23 20.12 47.87
N ALA A 25 -9.58 20.55 46.79
CA ALA A 25 -9.85 21.83 46.13
C ALA A 25 -11.02 21.77 45.14
N GLY A 26 -11.58 20.59 44.87
CA GLY A 26 -12.62 20.38 43.86
C GLY A 26 -12.17 20.75 42.44
N SER A 27 -10.87 20.79 42.17
CA SER A 27 -10.29 21.31 40.93
C SER A 27 -9.69 20.20 40.08
N MET A 28 -9.91 20.27 38.77
CA MET A 28 -9.31 19.37 37.80
C MET A 28 -8.76 20.18 36.63
N THR A 29 -7.51 19.93 36.29
CA THR A 29 -6.79 20.60 35.21
C THR A 29 -6.18 19.56 34.29
N VAL A 30 -6.35 19.77 32.99
CA VAL A 30 -5.68 19.01 31.94
C VAL A 30 -4.69 19.94 31.26
N TYR A 31 -3.52 19.41 30.92
CA TYR A 31 -2.47 20.11 30.21
C TYR A 31 -2.33 19.41 28.86
N ASP A 32 -3.09 19.86 27.86
CA ASP A 32 -3.17 19.23 26.54
C ASP A 32 -2.34 19.94 25.46
N ASP A 33 -1.87 21.16 25.75
CA ASP A 33 -0.95 21.98 24.95
C ASP A 33 0.53 21.58 25.13
N VAL A 34 0.84 20.75 26.12
CA VAL A 34 2.19 20.23 26.36
C VAL A 34 2.61 19.18 25.32
N LEU A 35 3.91 18.86 25.29
CA LEU A 35 4.49 17.82 24.44
C LEU A 35 4.18 18.03 22.95
N ASP A 36 4.49 19.23 22.46
CA ASP A 36 4.24 19.66 21.08
C ASP A 36 2.76 19.55 20.69
N GLU A 37 1.85 19.88 21.62
CA GLU A 37 0.39 19.81 21.43
C GLU A 37 -0.13 18.42 21.03
N ARG A 38 0.63 17.34 21.30
CA ARG A 38 0.26 15.95 20.97
C ARG A 38 -1.12 15.57 21.49
N PHE A 39 -1.47 16.13 22.63
CA PHE A 39 -2.66 15.81 23.41
C PHE A 39 -3.82 16.79 23.21
N ARG A 40 -3.63 17.81 22.37
CA ARG A 40 -4.55 18.92 22.20
C ARG A 40 -5.96 18.44 21.88
N ASP A 41 -6.94 18.89 22.67
CA ASP A 41 -8.36 18.52 22.62
C ASP A 41 -8.67 17.02 22.82
N ARG A 42 -7.68 16.19 23.20
CA ARG A 42 -7.83 14.72 23.30
C ARG A 42 -7.89 14.20 24.72
N LEU A 43 -7.36 14.94 25.69
CA LEU A 43 -7.31 14.53 27.09
C LEU A 43 -8.59 14.89 27.84
N LYS A 44 -9.08 13.91 28.60
CA LYS A 44 -10.18 14.06 29.55
C LYS A 44 -9.82 13.29 30.80
N VAL A 45 -10.50 13.61 31.90
CA VAL A 45 -10.34 12.86 33.14
C VAL A 45 -11.71 12.62 33.73
N ASP A 46 -11.91 11.41 34.24
CA ASP A 46 -13.15 11.02 34.88
C ASP A 46 -13.20 11.57 36.32
N HIS A 47 -14.21 12.40 36.61
CA HIS A 47 -14.34 13.06 37.91
C HIS A 47 -14.67 12.11 39.07
N GLN A 48 -15.17 10.90 38.81
CA GLN A 48 -15.57 9.95 39.86
C GLN A 48 -14.45 8.99 40.23
N THR A 49 -13.66 8.58 39.24
CA THR A 49 -12.62 7.55 39.37
C THR A 49 -11.20 8.11 39.31
N GLY A 50 -11.02 9.31 38.76
CA GLY A 50 -9.72 9.92 38.54
C GLY A 50 -8.95 9.36 37.34
N SER A 51 -9.65 8.61 36.49
CA SER A 51 -9.06 7.92 35.33
C SER A 51 -8.72 8.92 34.21
N LEU A 52 -7.52 8.81 33.65
CA LEU A 52 -7.14 9.52 32.44
C LEU A 52 -7.80 8.87 31.21
N ILE A 53 -8.38 9.70 30.36
CA ILE A 53 -9.01 9.29 29.11
C ILE A 53 -8.32 10.04 27.97
N ILE A 54 -7.77 9.29 27.01
CA ILE A 54 -7.16 9.82 25.80
C ILE A 54 -8.06 9.44 24.63
N THR A 55 -8.66 10.42 23.97
CA THR A 55 -9.56 10.21 22.82
C THR A 55 -8.81 10.35 21.50
N ASN A 56 -9.34 9.74 20.43
CA ASN A 56 -8.76 9.81 19.08
C ASN A 56 -7.26 9.48 19.05
N THR A 57 -6.90 8.33 19.63
CA THR A 57 -5.51 7.91 19.75
C THR A 57 -4.88 7.58 18.40
N THR A 58 -3.69 8.13 18.18
CA THR A 58 -2.73 7.78 17.13
C THR A 58 -1.53 7.04 17.73
N THR A 59 -0.69 6.45 16.87
CA THR A 59 0.55 5.76 17.27
C THR A 59 1.51 6.66 18.08
N GLU A 60 1.43 7.98 17.92
CA GLU A 60 2.23 8.99 18.65
C GLU A 60 1.93 9.02 20.16
N HIS A 61 0.78 8.52 20.60
CA HIS A 61 0.45 8.41 22.02
C HIS A 61 1.00 7.13 22.66
N THR A 62 1.68 6.27 21.90
CA THR A 62 2.42 5.13 22.46
C THR A 62 3.49 5.63 23.41
N GLY A 63 3.58 5.02 24.59
CA GLY A 63 4.58 5.39 25.58
C GLY A 63 4.21 5.02 27.01
N LEU A 64 5.06 5.50 27.93
CA LEU A 64 4.89 5.32 29.36
C LEU A 64 3.99 6.40 29.94
N TYR A 65 3.02 5.98 30.74
CA TYR A 65 2.15 6.85 31.52
C TYR A 65 2.29 6.50 32.99
N GLN A 66 2.34 7.51 33.84
CA GLN A 66 2.48 7.33 35.29
C GLN A 66 1.33 8.01 36.01
N LEU A 67 0.70 7.25 36.89
CA LEU A 67 -0.29 7.71 37.86
C LEU A 67 0.43 7.88 39.19
N GLN A 68 0.33 9.06 39.78
CA GLN A 68 0.83 9.34 41.12
C GLN A 68 -0.33 9.89 41.97
N THR A 69 -0.49 9.31 43.16
CA THR A 69 -1.43 9.75 44.19
C THR A 69 -0.69 9.95 45.50
N ASN A 70 -1.40 10.38 46.56
CA ASN A 70 -0.82 10.55 47.89
C ASN A 70 -0.16 9.26 48.44
N SER A 71 -0.70 8.10 48.08
CA SER A 71 -0.29 6.80 48.65
C SER A 71 0.20 5.78 47.61
N VAL A 72 -0.09 6.00 46.33
CA VAL A 72 0.15 5.04 45.26
C VAL A 72 0.85 5.69 44.08
N SER A 73 1.84 4.99 43.53
CA SER A 73 2.44 5.28 42.22
C SER A 73 2.29 4.05 41.32
N LYS A 74 1.81 4.23 40.09
CA LYS A 74 1.64 3.17 39.10
C LYS A 74 2.11 3.62 37.73
N SER A 75 2.72 2.69 37.00
CA SER A 75 3.17 2.90 35.63
C SER A 75 2.38 2.03 34.66
N PHE A 76 2.03 2.59 33.52
CA PHE A 76 1.29 1.95 32.43
C PHE A 76 2.08 2.10 31.14
N SER A 77 2.29 0.99 30.43
CA SER A 77 2.84 1.03 29.06
C SER A 77 1.68 0.94 28.08
N LEU A 78 1.45 2.02 27.33
CA LEU A 78 0.42 2.07 26.29
C LEU A 78 1.07 1.87 24.92
N THR A 79 0.56 0.90 24.15
CA THR A 79 0.93 0.71 22.74
C THR A 79 -0.31 0.90 21.89
N VAL A 80 -0.26 1.82 20.93
CA VAL A 80 -1.34 2.10 19.98
C VAL A 80 -0.94 1.58 18.61
N TYR A 81 -1.78 0.75 18.00
CA TYR A 81 -1.55 0.22 16.65
C TYR A 81 -2.39 0.98 15.62
N ALA A 82 -1.81 1.20 14.44
CA ALA A 82 -2.54 1.76 13.31
C ALA A 82 -3.55 0.74 12.76
N ARG A 83 -4.59 1.25 12.07
CA ARG A 83 -5.52 0.38 11.33
C ARG A 83 -4.79 -0.31 10.20
N LEU A 84 -5.04 -1.60 10.04
CA LEU A 84 -4.40 -2.40 9.00
C LEU A 84 -5.06 -2.16 7.64
N PRO A 85 -4.28 -1.94 6.57
CA PRO A 85 -4.80 -2.00 5.21
C PRO A 85 -5.08 -3.47 4.81
N VAL A 86 -5.89 -3.64 3.76
CA VAL A 86 -6.14 -4.97 3.18
C VAL A 86 -4.92 -5.39 2.35
N PRO A 87 -4.34 -6.59 2.59
CA PRO A 87 -3.20 -7.06 1.82
C PRO A 87 -3.60 -7.38 0.38
N VAL A 88 -2.74 -7.09 -0.59
CA VAL A 88 -3.01 -7.32 -2.02
C VAL A 88 -2.25 -8.56 -2.47
N ILE A 89 -2.95 -9.46 -3.15
CA ILE A 89 -2.33 -10.63 -3.80
C ILE A 89 -2.22 -10.35 -5.29
N SER A 90 -1.00 -10.39 -5.81
CA SER A 90 -0.69 -10.20 -7.23
C SER A 90 0.07 -11.39 -7.79
N ASN A 91 -0.23 -11.77 -9.03
CA ASN A 91 0.57 -12.74 -9.78
C ASN A 91 1.79 -12.02 -10.40
N PHE A 92 2.99 -12.58 -10.20
CA PHE A 92 4.23 -12.11 -10.83
C PHE A 92 4.96 -13.21 -11.61
N SER A 93 4.27 -14.31 -11.92
CA SER A 93 4.79 -15.38 -12.78
C SER A 93 5.35 -14.79 -14.08
N ASN A 94 6.61 -15.13 -14.42
CA ASN A 94 7.22 -14.70 -15.67
C ASN A 94 6.74 -15.61 -16.80
N CYS A 95 5.66 -15.20 -17.47
CA CYS A 95 5.14 -15.93 -18.63
C CYS A 95 6.05 -15.63 -19.82
N SER A 96 7.06 -16.47 -20.02
CA SER A 96 7.82 -16.51 -21.27
C SER A 96 6.85 -16.84 -22.39
N SER A 97 6.59 -15.89 -23.29
CA SER A 97 5.82 -16.10 -24.51
C SER A 97 6.53 -17.12 -25.41
N SER A 98 6.36 -18.40 -25.14
CA SER A 98 6.71 -19.47 -26.07
C SER A 98 5.48 -19.72 -26.94
N SER A 99 5.48 -19.05 -28.10
CA SER A 99 4.53 -19.29 -29.18
C SER A 99 4.41 -20.79 -29.45
N SER A 100 3.17 -21.25 -29.55
CA SER A 100 2.78 -22.66 -29.46
C SER A 100 3.22 -23.46 -30.68
N SER A 101 3.76 -24.66 -30.46
CA SER A 101 3.50 -25.80 -31.34
C SER A 101 3.61 -27.14 -30.60
N SER A 102 2.43 -27.64 -30.24
CA SER A 102 2.01 -29.05 -30.17
C SER A 102 2.66 -30.05 -29.18
N SER A 103 1.76 -30.58 -28.35
CA SER A 103 1.65 -31.94 -27.76
C SER A 103 2.41 -32.33 -26.49
N SER A 104 1.57 -32.60 -25.47
CA SER A 104 1.68 -33.61 -24.41
C SER A 104 2.80 -33.51 -23.38
N SER A 105 2.52 -32.78 -22.29
CA SER A 105 2.63 -33.28 -20.91
C SER A 105 2.01 -32.25 -19.98
N SER A 106 1.17 -32.67 -19.03
CA SER A 106 0.59 -31.81 -18.00
C SER A 106 1.68 -31.36 -17.02
N SER A 107 2.55 -30.45 -17.43
CA SER A 107 3.56 -29.93 -16.54
C SER A 107 2.88 -29.02 -15.52
N GLN A 108 3.04 -29.36 -14.25
CA GLN A 108 2.63 -28.54 -13.11
C GLN A 108 3.23 -27.15 -13.29
N GLN A 109 2.44 -26.22 -13.82
CA GLN A 109 2.86 -24.84 -13.95
C GLN A 109 2.78 -24.23 -12.56
N ASN A 110 3.93 -23.88 -12.01
CA ASN A 110 4.03 -23.16 -10.77
C ASN A 110 3.61 -21.70 -11.01
N CYS A 111 2.70 -21.22 -10.17
CA CYS A 111 2.20 -19.87 -10.14
C CYS A 111 2.85 -19.13 -8.98
N SER A 112 3.67 -18.13 -9.31
CA SER A 112 4.35 -17.29 -8.34
C SER A 112 3.47 -16.11 -7.93
N LEU A 113 3.05 -16.09 -6.68
CA LEU A 113 2.13 -15.11 -6.11
C LEU A 113 2.83 -14.28 -5.05
N LEU A 114 2.59 -12.97 -5.07
CA LEU A 114 3.12 -12.04 -4.08
C LEU A 114 1.97 -11.49 -3.27
N CYS A 115 2.04 -11.64 -1.95
CA CYS A 115 1.20 -10.87 -1.06
C CYS A 115 1.97 -9.64 -0.60
N SER A 116 1.39 -8.46 -0.80
CA SER A 116 2.05 -7.19 -0.52
C SER A 116 1.15 -6.25 0.26
N VAL A 117 1.78 -5.45 1.11
CA VAL A 117 1.16 -4.36 1.87
C VAL A 117 2.12 -3.18 1.94
N VAL A 118 1.59 -1.96 1.89
CA VAL A 118 2.38 -0.73 1.91
C VAL A 118 2.08 0.12 3.14
N ASN A 119 3.07 0.89 3.59
CA ASN A 119 2.96 1.86 4.67
C ASN A 119 2.44 1.27 5.99
N VAL A 120 3.08 0.19 6.45
CA VAL A 120 2.72 -0.50 7.70
C VAL A 120 3.89 -0.55 8.67
N GLY A 121 3.60 -0.66 9.96
CA GLY A 121 4.59 -0.87 10.99
C GLY A 121 3.99 -1.59 12.19
N HIS A 122 4.83 -2.33 12.91
CA HIS A 122 4.41 -3.24 13.99
C HIS A 122 3.33 -4.24 13.55
N VAL A 123 3.60 -4.96 12.45
CA VAL A 123 2.68 -5.94 11.86
C VAL A 123 3.38 -7.25 11.51
N THR A 124 2.58 -8.29 11.35
CA THR A 124 2.97 -9.59 10.80
C THR A 124 2.19 -9.84 9.51
N LEU A 125 2.88 -10.26 8.44
CA LEU A 125 2.28 -10.69 7.18
C LEU A 125 2.53 -12.19 7.01
N SER A 126 1.47 -12.95 6.76
CA SER A 126 1.50 -14.41 6.81
C SER A 126 0.71 -15.04 5.67
N TRP A 127 1.21 -16.16 5.14
CA TRP A 127 0.48 -17.05 4.24
C TRP A 127 -0.09 -18.23 5.00
N TYR A 128 -1.34 -18.56 4.71
CA TYR A 128 -2.03 -19.73 5.24
C TYR A 128 -2.53 -20.63 4.10
N LYS A 129 -2.49 -21.93 4.34
CA LYS A 129 -3.12 -22.98 3.54
C LYS A 129 -4.15 -23.69 4.41
N GLY A 130 -5.43 -23.38 4.19
CA GLY A 130 -6.50 -23.67 5.15
C GLY A 130 -6.17 -22.98 6.48
N ASN A 131 -5.97 -23.77 7.53
CA ASN A 131 -5.60 -23.30 8.87
C ASN A 131 -4.10 -23.41 9.16
N SER A 132 -3.31 -23.94 8.23
CA SER A 132 -1.88 -24.16 8.41
C SER A 132 -1.09 -22.92 7.98
N LEU A 133 -0.27 -22.38 8.89
CA LEU A 133 0.69 -21.32 8.57
C LEU A 133 1.80 -21.86 7.66
N LEU A 134 2.00 -21.23 6.50
CA LEU A 134 3.04 -21.60 5.55
C LEU A 134 4.31 -20.78 5.71
N SER A 135 4.16 -19.46 5.79
CA SER A 135 5.26 -18.51 5.86
C SER A 135 4.79 -17.24 6.55
N SER A 136 5.72 -16.53 7.19
CA SER A 136 5.43 -15.31 7.92
C SER A 136 6.64 -14.38 7.96
N ILE A 137 6.38 -13.07 7.94
CA ILE A 137 7.37 -12.02 8.15
C ILE A 137 6.77 -10.94 9.04
N SER A 138 7.55 -10.46 10.02
CA SER A 138 7.14 -9.40 10.93
C SER A 138 8.05 -8.19 10.81
N VAL A 139 7.48 -6.99 10.91
CA VAL A 139 8.23 -5.74 10.96
C VAL A 139 7.78 -4.91 12.15
N SER A 140 8.75 -4.43 12.93
CA SER A 140 8.49 -3.52 14.06
C SER A 140 8.54 -2.05 13.64
N GLY A 141 9.46 -1.66 12.75
CA GLY A 141 9.54 -0.28 12.25
C GLY A 141 8.51 0.02 11.16
N LEU A 142 8.52 1.28 10.67
CA LEU A 142 7.76 1.65 9.48
C LEU A 142 8.41 0.98 8.24
N SER A 143 7.63 0.21 7.51
CA SER A 143 7.99 -0.34 6.21
C SER A 143 7.14 0.29 5.12
N ILE A 144 7.80 0.80 4.08
CA ILE A 144 7.13 1.34 2.89
C ILE A 144 6.42 0.21 2.14
N SER A 145 7.05 -0.95 2.05
CA SER A 145 6.49 -2.14 1.40
C SER A 145 6.96 -3.40 2.11
N LEU A 146 6.01 -4.24 2.49
CA LEU A 146 6.24 -5.57 3.02
C LEU A 146 5.61 -6.57 2.06
N SER A 147 6.38 -7.55 1.62
CA SER A 147 5.92 -8.53 0.65
C SER A 147 6.37 -9.93 1.01
N LEU A 148 5.50 -10.92 0.76
CA LEU A 148 5.74 -12.33 1.06
C LEU A 148 5.38 -13.19 -0.16
N PRO A 149 6.35 -13.83 -0.83
CA PRO A 149 6.10 -14.67 -1.99
C PRO A 149 5.54 -16.04 -1.60
N LEU A 150 4.77 -16.64 -2.50
CA LEU A 150 4.25 -18.00 -2.41
C LEU A 150 4.24 -18.63 -3.80
N GLU A 151 4.73 -19.87 -3.90
CA GLU A 151 4.64 -20.67 -5.11
C GLU A 151 3.53 -21.71 -4.95
N VAL A 152 2.59 -21.77 -5.89
CA VAL A 152 1.49 -22.75 -5.88
C VAL A 152 1.41 -23.52 -7.20
N GLU A 153 1.05 -24.79 -7.18
CA GLU A 153 0.81 -25.57 -8.39
C GLU A 153 -0.55 -25.21 -9.01
N ASN A 154 -0.59 -25.03 -10.34
CA ASN A 154 -1.85 -24.86 -11.07
C ASN A 154 -2.73 -26.10 -10.89
N GLN A 155 -4.01 -25.89 -10.55
CA GLN A 155 -5.02 -26.90 -10.14
C GLN A 155 -4.99 -27.32 -8.66
N ASP A 156 -4.21 -26.66 -7.82
CA ASP A 156 -4.34 -26.86 -6.38
C ASP A 156 -5.78 -26.52 -5.91
N LYS A 157 -6.43 -27.47 -5.23
CA LYS A 157 -7.79 -27.32 -4.65
C LYS A 157 -7.76 -26.74 -3.23
N ASN A 158 -6.59 -26.47 -2.70
CA ASN A 158 -6.43 -25.91 -1.36
C ASN A 158 -6.86 -24.44 -1.32
N SER A 159 -7.40 -24.03 -0.17
CA SER A 159 -7.72 -22.63 0.11
C SER A 159 -6.48 -21.94 0.65
N TYR A 160 -6.04 -20.87 0.00
CA TYR A 160 -4.93 -20.05 0.47
C TYR A 160 -5.43 -18.67 0.90
N SER A 161 -4.79 -18.11 1.91
CA SER A 161 -5.09 -16.75 2.35
C SER A 161 -3.82 -16.04 2.78
N CYS A 162 -3.74 -14.76 2.44
CA CYS A 162 -2.75 -13.87 2.99
C CYS A 162 -3.39 -13.04 4.09
N VAL A 163 -2.76 -13.05 5.27
CA VAL A 163 -3.24 -12.39 6.48
C VAL A 163 -2.19 -11.39 6.91
N ILE A 164 -2.63 -10.15 7.14
CA ILE A 164 -1.86 -9.17 7.90
C ILE A 164 -2.52 -9.00 9.25
N ASP A 165 -1.73 -9.02 10.31
CA ASP A 165 -2.20 -8.88 11.67
C ASP A 165 -1.30 -7.99 12.51
N ASN A 166 -1.93 -7.43 13.54
CA ASN A 166 -1.28 -6.83 14.69
C ASN A 166 -1.99 -7.36 15.95
N PRO A 167 -1.50 -7.09 17.16
CA PRO A 167 -2.07 -7.66 18.39
C PRO A 167 -3.55 -7.33 18.67
N ILE A 168 -4.16 -6.40 17.93
CA ILE A 168 -5.55 -5.96 18.15
C ILE A 168 -6.50 -6.29 17.00
N SER A 169 -6.00 -6.57 15.80
CA SER A 169 -6.80 -6.70 14.59
C SER A 169 -6.09 -7.50 13.50
N ASN A 170 -6.86 -8.02 12.55
CA ASN A 170 -6.33 -8.65 11.35
C ASN A 170 -7.11 -8.20 10.11
N GLN A 171 -6.50 -8.38 8.95
CA GLN A 171 -7.13 -8.29 7.63
C GLN A 171 -6.69 -9.50 6.80
N THR A 172 -7.59 -10.02 5.99
CA THR A 172 -7.36 -11.25 5.23
C THR A 172 -7.82 -11.08 3.80
N THR A 173 -6.97 -11.53 2.89
CA THR A 173 -7.30 -11.63 1.46
C THR A 173 -7.18 -13.08 1.05
N HIS A 174 -8.27 -13.64 0.54
CA HIS A 174 -8.30 -15.01 0.05
C HIS A 174 -7.80 -15.07 -1.38
N LEU A 175 -6.93 -16.05 -1.67
CA LEU A 175 -6.42 -16.29 -3.00
C LEU A 175 -7.52 -16.90 -3.87
N ASN A 176 -7.76 -16.31 -5.04
CA ASN A 176 -8.53 -16.95 -6.10
C ASN A 176 -7.59 -17.47 -7.20
N ILE A 177 -7.15 -18.72 -7.04
CA ILE A 177 -6.20 -19.39 -7.96
C ILE A 177 -6.70 -19.32 -9.41
N THR A 178 -7.99 -19.57 -9.62
CA THR A 178 -8.57 -19.62 -10.97
C THR A 178 -8.56 -18.28 -11.70
N GLN A 179 -8.58 -17.16 -10.97
CA GLN A 179 -8.53 -15.82 -11.55
C GLN A 179 -7.10 -15.32 -11.74
N LEU A 180 -6.19 -15.67 -10.81
CA LEU A 180 -4.84 -15.09 -10.79
C LEU A 180 -3.83 -15.92 -11.58
N CYS A 181 -3.96 -17.24 -11.59
CA CYS A 181 -2.98 -18.14 -12.21
C CYS A 181 -3.36 -18.59 -13.62
N ASN A 182 -4.61 -18.38 -14.07
CA ASN A 182 -5.05 -18.76 -15.43
C ASN A 182 -4.85 -17.65 -16.48
N THR A 183 -4.40 -16.45 -16.08
CA THR A 183 -4.35 -15.25 -16.94
C THR A 183 -3.30 -15.32 -18.06
N CYS A 184 -2.38 -16.28 -18.04
CA CYS A 184 -1.37 -16.42 -19.10
C CYS A 184 -1.88 -17.05 -20.41
N SER A 185 -3.15 -17.49 -20.47
CA SER A 185 -3.74 -18.12 -21.68
C SER A 185 -4.49 -17.14 -22.59
N ALA A 186 -4.57 -15.85 -22.28
CA ALA A 186 -5.40 -14.89 -23.01
C ALA A 186 -4.62 -13.64 -23.50
N VAL A 187 -3.66 -13.82 -24.40
CA VAL A 187 -3.22 -12.76 -25.31
C VAL A 187 -3.47 -13.25 -26.74
N THR A 188 -4.66 -12.94 -27.27
CA THR A 188 -4.93 -13.13 -28.70
C THR A 188 -4.31 -11.92 -29.42
N GLU A 189 -3.14 -12.11 -30.04
CA GLU A 189 -2.59 -11.14 -30.97
C GLU A 189 -3.57 -10.96 -32.14
N GLN A 190 -4.18 -9.79 -32.24
CA GLN A 190 -4.72 -9.30 -33.51
C GLN A 190 -3.59 -8.58 -34.23
N SER A 191 -2.81 -9.33 -35.01
CA SER A 191 -1.93 -8.77 -36.05
C SER A 191 -2.44 -9.24 -37.41
N PRO A 192 -2.81 -8.34 -38.34
CA PRO A 192 -3.29 -8.73 -39.66
C PRO A 192 -2.11 -9.03 -40.59
N SER A 193 -1.96 -10.30 -40.96
CA SER A 193 -0.98 -10.77 -41.95
C SER A 193 -1.54 -10.71 -43.39
N HIS A 194 -0.81 -9.95 -44.23
CA HIS A 194 -0.63 -10.03 -45.70
C HIS A 194 -1.84 -10.09 -46.69
N PRO A 195 -1.76 -9.36 -47.83
CA PRO A 195 -2.57 -9.65 -49.03
C PRO A 195 -1.89 -10.67 -49.96
N PRO A 196 -2.63 -11.36 -50.85
CA PRO A 196 -2.08 -12.37 -51.75
C PRO A 196 -1.45 -11.75 -53.00
N ASP A 197 -0.32 -12.33 -53.41
CA ASP A 197 0.37 -12.07 -54.66
C ASP A 197 -0.49 -12.43 -55.88
N SER A 198 -0.47 -11.56 -56.90
CA SER A 198 -0.81 -11.93 -58.28
C SER A 198 0.23 -11.35 -59.24
N VAL A 199 0.80 -12.24 -60.04
CA VAL A 199 1.93 -12.05 -60.96
C VAL A 199 1.44 -11.77 -62.38
N SER A 200 1.93 -10.72 -63.05
CA SER A 200 2.19 -10.68 -64.52
C SER A 200 2.74 -9.33 -65.02
N PRO A 201 3.36 -9.24 -66.24
CA PRO A 201 4.72 -8.75 -66.38
C PRO A 201 4.90 -7.43 -67.18
N ILE A 202 6.06 -6.79 -66.94
CA ILE A 202 6.94 -5.99 -67.82
C ILE A 202 6.30 -5.13 -68.94
N LEU A 203 6.52 -3.80 -68.88
CA LEU A 203 6.99 -3.02 -70.04
C LEU A 203 7.85 -1.82 -69.60
N LEU A 204 9.12 -1.84 -69.97
CA LEU A 204 10.05 -0.71 -69.90
C LEU A 204 9.79 0.23 -71.09
N VAL A 205 9.58 1.52 -70.85
CA VAL A 205 9.98 2.57 -71.80
C VAL A 205 10.57 3.75 -71.03
N SER A 206 11.88 3.91 -71.15
CA SER A 206 12.60 5.14 -70.87
C SER A 206 12.32 6.17 -71.96
N ALA A 207 12.02 7.42 -71.60
CA ALA A 207 12.19 8.55 -72.50
C ALA A 207 12.73 9.76 -71.72
N VAL A 208 13.94 10.13 -72.08
CA VAL A 208 14.68 11.32 -71.67
C VAL A 208 14.28 12.49 -72.57
N ALA A 209 14.45 13.71 -72.03
CA ALA A 209 14.78 14.97 -72.71
C ALA A 209 13.68 16.04 -72.85
N GLY A 210 13.99 17.19 -72.23
CA GLY A 210 13.86 18.54 -72.81
C GLY A 210 12.44 19.10 -72.93
N SER A 211 12.12 20.26 -72.41
CA SER A 211 12.69 21.55 -72.86
C SER A 211 12.17 22.67 -71.94
N LEU A 212 13.06 23.45 -71.35
CA LEU A 212 13.30 24.88 -71.64
C LEU A 212 12.12 25.87 -71.42
N LEU A 213 12.42 26.84 -70.53
CA LEU A 213 12.08 28.27 -70.61
C LEU A 213 10.63 28.71 -70.37
N ILE A 214 10.33 29.09 -69.12
CA ILE A 214 9.67 30.38 -68.83
C ILE A 214 10.35 31.01 -67.60
N VAL A 215 11.49 31.67 -67.84
CA VAL A 215 12.01 32.73 -66.96
C VAL A 215 11.39 34.03 -67.44
N ALA A 216 10.68 34.75 -66.56
CA ALA A 216 10.60 36.24 -66.51
C ALA A 216 9.31 36.83 -65.89
N ALA A 217 8.32 36.05 -65.40
CA ALA A 217 7.03 36.65 -64.99
C ALA A 217 6.74 36.77 -63.48
N VAL A 218 7.45 36.08 -62.57
CA VAL A 218 7.10 36.10 -61.12
C VAL A 218 8.12 36.84 -60.25
N GLY A 219 9.17 37.43 -60.85
CA GLY A 219 10.02 38.43 -60.20
C GLY A 219 9.27 39.68 -59.70
N ILE A 220 7.99 39.80 -60.03
CA ILE A 220 7.08 40.87 -59.58
C ILE A 220 6.37 40.49 -58.25
N PHE A 221 6.26 39.20 -57.89
CA PHE A 221 5.58 38.80 -56.65
C PHE A 221 6.45 38.91 -55.39
N CYS A 222 7.78 38.96 -55.55
CA CYS A 222 8.72 39.07 -54.44
C CYS A 222 8.91 40.51 -53.90
N ILE A 223 8.35 41.54 -54.55
CA ILE A 223 8.50 42.94 -54.12
C ILE A 223 7.28 43.43 -53.31
N CYS A 224 6.09 42.83 -53.46
CA CYS A 224 4.87 43.32 -52.78
C CYS A 224 4.57 42.67 -51.42
N ARG A 225 5.30 41.63 -51.00
CA ARG A 225 5.04 40.96 -49.70
C ARG A 225 5.96 41.37 -48.56
N LYS A 226 6.92 42.27 -48.81
CA LYS A 226 7.91 42.71 -47.80
C LYS A 226 7.63 44.06 -47.14
N HIS A 227 6.47 44.69 -47.41
CA HIS A 227 6.04 45.91 -46.72
C HIS A 227 4.52 45.91 -46.50
N LYS A 228 4.06 45.12 -45.53
CA LYS A 228 2.92 45.46 -44.67
C LYS A 228 3.02 44.71 -43.36
#